data_AF-A0A4V3M828-F1
#
_entry.id   AF-A0A4V3M828-F1
#
_cell.length_a   1.000
_cell.length_b   1.000
_cell.length_c   1.000
_cell.angle_alpha   90.00
_cell.angle_beta   90.00
_cell.angle_gamma   90.00
#
_symmetry.space_group_name_H-M   'P 1'
#
loop_
_entity.id
_entity.type
_entity.pdbx_description
1 polymer ?
#
loop_
_entity_poly.entity_id
_entity_poly.type
_entity_poly.pdbx_seq_one_letter_code
_entity_poly.pdbx_strand_id
1 'polypeptide(L)'
;VRGGLHFFMPFQYSMHRANLVTIPQGQIGYVFARDGKPLPPTQTLASNTDADDFQDVRGFLEKGGQKGPQRKILREGTYAINLAQFIVLTAQSIHSVNLSSSEQNLFANMSSMISERGGFEPVVIHNA
;
A
#
# COMPACT_ATOMS: atom_id res chain seq x y z
N VAL A 1 1.16 0.61 45.00
CA VAL A 1 1.88 0.70 43.71
C VAL A 1 3.37 0.60 43.99
N ARG A 2 4.07 -0.42 43.48
CA ARG A 2 5.54 -0.51 43.65
C ARG A 2 6.16 0.37 42.57
N GLY A 3 6.80 1.46 42.96
CA GLY A 3 7.48 2.37 42.05
C GLY A 3 8.75 1.71 41.49
N GLY A 4 8.84 1.64 40.16
CA GLY A 4 10.04 1.25 39.42
C GLY A 4 10.61 2.44 38.64
N LEU A 5 11.85 2.30 38.18
CA LEU A 5 12.52 3.30 37.34
C LEU A 5 11.99 3.20 35.91
N HIS A 6 11.27 4.23 35.45
CA HIS A 6 10.78 4.33 34.06
C HIS A 6 11.59 5.40 33.32
N PHE A 7 12.37 5.01 32.32
CA PHE A 7 13.04 5.94 31.41
C PHE A 7 12.25 6.06 30.11
N PHE A 8 11.97 7.28 29.68
CA PHE A 8 11.50 7.56 28.33
C PHE A 8 12.70 7.99 27.47
N MET A 9 13.20 7.09 26.63
CA MET A 9 14.37 7.40 25.78
C MET A 9 13.94 8.37 24.65
N PRO A 10 14.56 9.57 24.54
CA PRO A 10 14.08 10.62 23.63
C PRO A 10 14.30 10.32 22.13
N PHE A 11 15.04 9.27 21.77
CA PHE A 11 15.39 8.94 20.37
C PHE A 11 14.73 7.67 19.83
N GLN A 12 13.60 7.26 20.41
CA GLN A 12 12.89 6.04 19.99
C GLN A 12 12.19 6.18 18.62
N TYR A 13 11.86 7.41 18.21
CA TYR A 13 11.05 7.68 17.01
C TYR A 13 11.84 8.47 15.97
N SER A 14 11.65 8.10 14.70
CA SER A 14 12.14 8.83 13.53
C SER A 14 10.95 9.37 12.73
N MET A 15 11.01 10.64 12.33
CA MET A 15 10.02 11.24 11.44
C MET A 15 10.42 11.03 9.99
N HIS A 16 9.54 10.43 9.19
CA HIS A 16 9.71 10.32 7.74
C HIS A 16 8.68 11.21 7.05
N ARG A 17 9.14 12.09 6.15
CA ARG A 17 8.28 12.87 5.26
C ARG A 17 8.20 12.18 3.92
N ALA A 18 6.99 12.04 3.39
CA ALA A 18 6.76 11.48 2.07
C ALA A 18 5.68 12.30 1.34
N ASN A 19 5.75 12.28 0.01
CA ASN A 19 4.75 12.93 -0.82
C ASN A 19 3.43 12.15 -0.78
N LEU A 20 2.32 12.86 -0.92
CA LEU A 20 1.02 12.24 -1.13
C LEU A 20 1.03 11.41 -2.42
N VAL A 21 0.25 10.34 -2.42
CA VAL A 21 0.09 9.48 -3.60
C VAL A 21 -0.94 10.13 -4.50
N THR A 22 -0.52 10.62 -5.65
CA THR A 22 -1.41 11.23 -6.65
C THR A 22 -1.52 10.31 -7.85
N ILE A 23 -2.74 9.93 -8.20
CA ILE A 23 -3.06 9.15 -9.39
C ILE A 23 -3.70 10.09 -10.41
N PRO A 24 -3.09 10.27 -11.59
CA PRO A 24 -3.63 11.14 -12.61
C PRO A 24 -4.99 10.69 -13.13
N GLN A 25 -5.69 11.64 -13.76
CA GLN A 25 -6.97 11.36 -14.39
C GLN A 25 -6.83 10.27 -15.46
N GLY A 26 -7.80 9.36 -15.49
CA GLY A 26 -7.80 8.25 -16.45
C GLY A 26 -6.77 7.17 -16.13
N GLN A 27 -6.22 7.14 -14.91
CA GLN A 27 -5.30 6.10 -14.46
C GLN A 27 -5.76 5.46 -13.16
N ILE A 28 -5.22 4.29 -12.87
CA ILE A 28 -5.45 3.56 -11.62
C ILE A 28 -4.12 3.28 -10.91
N GLY A 29 -4.19 3.07 -9.60
CA GLY A 29 -3.05 2.70 -8.76
C GLY A 29 -3.24 1.32 -8.12
N TYR A 30 -2.16 0.57 -8.00
CA TYR A 30 -2.14 -0.72 -7.31
C TYR A 30 -1.56 -0.59 -5.92
N VAL A 31 -2.18 -1.25 -4.94
CA VAL A 31 -1.77 -1.19 -3.54
C VAL A 31 -1.26 -2.54 -3.08
N PHE A 32 -0.16 -2.54 -2.34
CA PHE A 32 0.41 -3.70 -1.67
C PHE A 32 0.57 -3.38 -0.18
N ALA A 33 0.02 -4.23 0.68
CA ALA A 33 0.20 -4.10 2.12
C ALA A 33 1.43 -4.90 2.57
N ARG A 34 2.32 -4.27 3.34
CA ARG A 34 3.51 -4.95 3.87
C ARG A 34 3.18 -5.83 5.07
N ASP A 35 2.17 -5.43 5.85
CA ASP A 35 1.73 -6.15 7.04
C ASP A 35 0.20 -6.34 7.07
N GLY A 36 -0.25 -7.22 7.97
CA GLY A 36 -1.62 -7.67 8.10
C GLY A 36 -1.72 -9.19 8.19
N LYS A 37 -2.94 -9.70 8.21
CA LYS A 37 -3.20 -11.14 8.23
C LYS A 37 -2.57 -11.82 7.00
N PRO A 38 -1.94 -13.00 7.17
CA PRO A 38 -1.41 -13.74 6.04
C PRO A 38 -2.54 -14.19 5.10
N LEU A 39 -2.23 -14.25 3.81
CA LEU A 39 -3.13 -14.83 2.82
C LEU A 39 -3.19 -16.34 2.97
N PRO A 40 -4.38 -16.97 2.88
CA PRO A 40 -4.50 -18.41 2.72
C PRO A 40 -3.73 -18.92 1.49
N PRO A 41 -3.21 -20.16 1.49
CA PRO A 41 -2.39 -20.68 0.39
C PRO A 41 -3.04 -20.64 -1.00
N THR A 42 -4.37 -20.68 -1.07
CA THR A 42 -5.14 -20.65 -2.31
C THR A 42 -5.47 -19.23 -2.79
N GLN A 43 -5.13 -18.20 -2.02
CA GLN A 43 -5.51 -16.83 -2.28
C GLN A 43 -4.31 -15.99 -2.72
N THR A 44 -4.37 -15.42 -3.93
CA THR A 44 -3.30 -14.60 -4.49
C THR A 44 -3.41 -13.11 -4.12
N LEU A 45 -4.64 -12.58 -4.06
CA LEU A 45 -4.92 -11.17 -3.77
C LEU A 45 -5.74 -11.01 -2.49
N ALA A 46 -5.35 -10.06 -1.64
CA ALA A 46 -6.00 -9.72 -0.37
C ALA A 46 -7.44 -9.22 -0.54
N SER A 47 -8.33 -9.64 0.36
CA SER A 47 -9.69 -9.14 0.43
C SER A 47 -9.74 -7.74 1.03
N ASN A 48 -10.64 -6.90 0.50
CA ASN A 48 -10.91 -5.54 0.99
C ASN A 48 -12.39 -5.37 1.30
N THR A 49 -13.04 -6.42 1.81
CA THR A 49 -14.45 -6.39 2.24
C THR A 49 -14.63 -5.59 3.52
N ASP A 50 -13.79 -5.86 4.52
CA ASP A 50 -13.88 -5.26 5.84
C ASP A 50 -12.82 -4.15 6.03
N ALA A 51 -11.62 -4.38 5.50
CA ALA A 51 -10.46 -3.49 5.57
C ALA A 51 -10.17 -2.88 4.19
N ASP A 52 -10.91 -1.82 3.85
CA ASP A 52 -10.89 -1.21 2.52
C ASP A 52 -10.34 0.22 2.50
N ASP A 53 -10.23 0.88 3.65
CA ASP A 53 -9.64 2.21 3.78
C ASP A 53 -8.13 2.10 4.02
N PHE A 54 -7.34 2.47 3.01
CA PHE A 54 -5.88 2.45 3.07
C PHE A 54 -5.28 3.73 3.70
N GLN A 55 -6.09 4.76 3.95
CA GLN A 55 -5.63 5.98 4.62
C GLN A 55 -5.63 5.81 6.15
N ASP A 56 -6.50 4.93 6.67
CA ASP A 56 -6.50 4.52 8.08
C ASP A 56 -5.78 3.18 8.28
N VAL A 57 -4.47 3.24 8.52
CA VAL A 57 -3.65 2.05 8.82
C VAL A 57 -4.15 1.26 10.02
N ARG A 58 -4.56 1.96 11.09
CA ARG A 58 -4.99 1.30 12.32
C ARG A 58 -6.29 0.55 12.06
N GLY A 59 -7.27 1.22 11.45
CA GLY A 59 -8.53 0.61 11.04
C GLY A 59 -8.32 -0.56 10.08
N PHE A 60 -7.40 -0.45 9.12
CA PHE A 60 -7.06 -1.55 8.22
C PHE A 60 -6.58 -2.80 8.99
N LEU A 61 -5.65 -2.64 9.93
CA LEU A 61 -5.10 -3.75 10.69
C LEU A 61 -6.13 -4.34 11.68
N GLU A 62 -6.85 -3.49 12.41
CA GLU A 62 -7.85 -3.91 13.41
C GLU A 62 -9.02 -4.66 12.77
N LYS A 63 -9.45 -4.26 11.57
CA LYS A 63 -10.48 -4.96 10.79
C LYS A 63 -9.97 -6.25 10.12
N GLY A 64 -8.70 -6.60 10.34
CA GLY A 64 -8.10 -7.83 9.83
C GLY A 64 -7.64 -7.76 8.38
N GLY A 65 -7.21 -6.58 7.94
CA GLY A 65 -6.59 -6.38 6.63
C GLY A 65 -5.46 -7.37 6.38
N GLN A 66 -5.35 -7.81 5.13
CA GLN A 66 -4.44 -8.88 4.73
C GLN A 66 -3.19 -8.31 4.05
N LYS A 67 -2.02 -8.90 4.33
CA LYS A 67 -0.75 -8.50 3.71
C LYS A 67 -0.65 -9.00 2.26
N GLY A 68 0.18 -8.34 1.45
CA GLY A 68 0.41 -8.67 0.05
C GLY A 68 -0.37 -7.77 -0.93
N PRO A 69 -0.49 -8.18 -2.20
CA PRO A 69 -1.21 -7.41 -3.22
C PRO A 69 -2.71 -7.31 -2.90
N GLN A 70 -3.28 -6.12 -3.03
CA GLN A 70 -4.68 -5.86 -2.71
C GLN A 70 -5.59 -6.04 -3.93
N ARG A 71 -6.85 -6.47 -3.72
CA ARG A 71 -7.86 -6.51 -4.79
C ARG A 71 -8.39 -5.13 -5.13
N LYS A 72 -8.53 -4.25 -4.12
CA LYS A 72 -8.99 -2.88 -4.30
C LYS A 72 -7.89 -2.06 -4.97
N ILE A 73 -8.23 -1.45 -6.09
CA ILE A 73 -7.41 -0.46 -6.78
C ILE A 73 -7.71 0.94 -6.25
N LEU A 74 -6.76 1.84 -6.42
CA LEU A 74 -6.98 3.27 -6.25
C LEU A 74 -7.40 3.89 -7.58
N ARG A 75 -8.38 4.79 -7.52
CA ARG A 75 -8.85 5.57 -8.67
C ARG A 75 -8.06 6.87 -8.76
N GLU A 76 -8.35 7.67 -9.78
CA GLU A 76 -7.84 9.02 -9.91
C GLU A 76 -8.11 9.86 -8.64
N GLY A 77 -7.10 10.61 -8.20
CA GLY A 77 -7.18 11.39 -6.97
C GLY A 77 -5.87 11.45 -6.19
N THR A 78 -5.90 12.14 -5.05
CA THR A 78 -4.76 12.30 -4.15
C THR A 78 -5.08 11.67 -2.81
N TYR A 79 -4.19 10.80 -2.33
CA TYR A 79 -4.39 10.00 -1.12
C TYR A 79 -3.27 10.21 -0.10
N ALA A 80 -3.66 10.30 1.17
CA ALA A 80 -2.74 10.31 2.30
C ALA A 80 -2.51 8.87 2.81
N ILE A 81 -1.62 8.15 2.12
CA ILE A 81 -1.33 6.75 2.43
C ILE A 81 -0.03 6.66 3.23
N ASN A 82 -0.04 5.84 4.29
CA ASN A 82 1.17 5.53 5.03
C ASN A 82 2.08 4.59 4.22
N LEU A 83 3.13 5.16 3.62
CA LEU A 83 4.05 4.43 2.74
C LEU A 83 5.03 3.49 3.48
N ALA A 84 5.04 3.50 4.81
CA ALA A 84 5.74 2.49 5.58
C ALA A 84 4.93 1.20 5.66
N GLN A 85 3.58 1.29 5.68
CA GLN A 85 2.67 0.15 5.70
C GLN A 85 2.29 -0.34 4.30
N PHE A 86 2.12 0.59 3.35
CA PHE A 86 1.64 0.30 2.00
C PHE A 86 2.65 0.73 0.95
N ILE A 87 2.70 -0.03 -0.14
CA ILE A 87 3.44 0.31 -1.35
C ILE A 87 2.41 0.57 -2.43
N VAL A 88 2.52 1.69 -3.11
CA VAL A 88 1.58 2.08 -4.17
C VAL A 88 2.33 2.19 -5.49
N LEU A 89 1.89 1.43 -6.49
CA LEU A 89 2.39 1.54 -7.86
C LEU A 89 1.44 2.42 -8.66
N THR A 90 1.98 3.51 -9.21
CA THR A 90 1.30 4.36 -10.20
C THR A 90 2.06 4.30 -11.52
N ALA A 91 1.48 4.82 -12.60
CA ALA A 91 2.19 4.86 -13.89
C ALA A 91 3.44 5.75 -13.85
N GLN A 92 3.49 6.72 -12.93
CA GLN A 92 4.60 7.67 -12.81
C GLN A 92 5.68 7.18 -11.88
N SER A 93 5.32 6.55 -10.75
CA SER A 93 6.29 6.23 -9.72
C SER A 93 5.83 5.15 -8.74
N ILE A 94 6.80 4.59 -8.02
CA ILE A 94 6.58 3.65 -6.92
C ILE A 94 6.65 4.43 -5.61
N HIS A 95 5.53 4.53 -4.91
CA HIS A 95 5.46 5.20 -3.62
C HIS A 95 5.70 4.19 -2.50
N SER A 96 6.80 4.37 -1.75
CA SER A 96 7.17 3.51 -0.62
C SER A 96 8.19 4.20 0.28
N VAL A 97 8.38 3.68 1.50
CA VAL A 97 9.46 4.08 2.40
C VAL A 97 10.25 2.84 2.84
N ASN A 98 11.59 2.94 2.88
CA ASN A 98 12.51 1.90 3.34
C ASN A 98 12.30 0.54 2.64
N LEU A 99 12.58 0.48 1.34
CA LEU A 99 12.66 -0.78 0.60
C LEU A 99 14.10 -1.29 0.57
N SER A 100 14.28 -2.58 0.82
CA SER A 100 15.54 -3.28 0.54
C SER A 100 15.82 -3.34 -0.96
N SER A 101 17.07 -3.55 -1.37
CA SER A 101 17.43 -3.61 -2.80
C SER A 101 16.68 -4.72 -3.55
N SER A 102 16.37 -5.84 -2.89
CA SER A 102 15.58 -6.92 -3.48
C SER A 102 14.11 -6.51 -3.69
N GLU A 103 13.48 -5.85 -2.71
CA GLU A 103 12.12 -5.32 -2.85
C GLU A 103 12.05 -4.25 -3.95
N GLN A 104 13.04 -3.36 -4.04
CA GLN A 104 13.09 -2.33 -5.09
C GLN A 104 13.08 -2.98 -6.48
N ASN A 105 13.92 -3.99 -6.70
CA ASN A 105 13.96 -4.72 -7.97
C ASN A 105 12.64 -5.45 -8.26
N LEU A 106 12.03 -6.06 -7.22
CA LEU A 106 10.75 -6.75 -7.36
C LEU A 106 9.65 -5.80 -7.84
N PHE A 107 9.47 -4.66 -7.16
CA PHE A 107 8.43 -3.70 -7.51
C PHE A 107 8.73 -2.96 -8.82
N ALA A 108 9.99 -2.72 -9.16
CA ALA A 108 10.37 -2.18 -10.46
C ALA A 108 9.98 -3.13 -11.61
N ASN A 109 10.30 -4.41 -11.47
CA ASN A 109 9.92 -5.44 -12.45
C ASN A 109 8.39 -5.55 -12.57
N MET A 110 7.66 -5.54 -11.44
CA MET A 110 6.20 -5.54 -11.44
C MET A 110 5.62 -4.30 -12.14
N SER A 111 6.16 -3.11 -11.85
CA SER A 111 5.73 -1.86 -12.48
C SER A 111 5.96 -1.89 -13.99
N SER A 112 7.10 -2.44 -14.46
CA SER A 112 7.37 -2.64 -15.89
C SER A 112 6.34 -3.56 -16.54
N MET A 113 6.09 -4.73 -15.93
CA MET A 113 5.11 -5.70 -16.44
C MET A 113 3.69 -5.13 -16.51
N ILE A 114 3.29 -4.33 -15.53
CA ILE A 114 1.97 -3.67 -15.53
C ILE A 114 1.92 -2.65 -16.67
N SER A 115 2.96 -1.83 -16.83
CA SER A 115 3.06 -0.82 -17.88
C SER A 115 3.03 -1.44 -19.28
N GLU A 116 3.81 -2.49 -19.53
CA GLU A 116 3.84 -3.23 -20.80
C GLU A 116 2.47 -3.78 -21.21
N ARG A 117 1.62 -4.09 -20.22
CA ARG A 117 0.27 -4.60 -20.43
C ARG A 117 -0.80 -3.51 -20.50
N GLY A 118 -0.42 -2.23 -20.45
CA GLY A 118 -1.36 -1.11 -20.35
C GLY A 118 -2.19 -1.13 -19.06
N GLY A 119 -1.71 -1.79 -18.00
CA GLY A 119 -2.49 -2.09 -16.80
C GLY A 119 -2.83 -0.88 -15.94
N PHE A 120 -2.19 0.28 -16.15
CA PHE A 120 -2.54 1.51 -15.43
C PHE A 120 -3.71 2.27 -16.06
N GLU A 121 -4.12 1.92 -17.28
CA GLU A 121 -5.25 2.54 -17.96
C GLU A 121 -6.51 1.68 -17.75
N PRO A 122 -7.54 2.20 -17.06
CA PRO A 122 -8.75 1.43 -16.80
C PRO A 122 -9.57 1.26 -18.08
N VAL A 123 -10.00 0.03 -18.33
CA VAL A 123 -10.99 -0.25 -19.40
C VAL A 123 -12.39 0.05 -18.87
N VAL A 124 -13.04 1.05 -19.44
CA VAL A 124 -14.43 1.40 -19.12
C VAL A 124 -15.37 0.63 -20.03
N ILE A 125 -16.02 -0.39 -19.48
CA ILE A 125 -17.05 -1.13 -20.19
C ILE A 125 -18.34 -0.30 -20.13
N HIS A 126 -18.72 0.26 -21.27
CA HIS A 126 -20.03 0.86 -21.47
C HIS A 126 -21.02 -0.29 -21.73
N ASN A 127 -22.23 -0.20 -21.17
CA ASN A 127 -23.23 -1.28 -21.11
C ASN A 127 -23.29 -2.18 -22.36
N ALA A 128 -23.22 -3.49 -22.11
CA ALA A 128 -23.68 -4.54 -23.01
C ALA A 128 -25.22 -4.60 -23.03
#